data_AF-A0A1J6IZP6-F1
#
_entry.id   AF-A0A1J6IZP6-F1
#
_cell.length_a   1.000
_cell.length_b   1.000
_cell.length_c   1.000
_cell.angle_alpha   90.00
_cell.angle_beta   90.00
_cell.angle_gamma   90.00
#
_symmetry.space_group_name_H-M   'P 1'
#
loop_
_entity.id
_entity.type
_entity.pdbx_description
1 polymer ?
#
loop_
_entity_poly.entity_id
_entity_poly.type
_entity_poly.pdbx_seq_one_letter_code
_entity_poly.pdbx_strand_id
1 'polypeptide(L)'
;LRKSARTTKEPVWLQDYICNSRRRTVLQYPMHNYLTHAGFSVKHQSYLSKITSIREPLSYEEAASDPKWLDAMQKELNALKDNSTWTMVDLPAGKTPIGCK
;
A
#
# COMPACT_ATOMS: atom_id res chain seq x y z
N LEU A 1 22.61 -15.56 3.71
CA LEU A 1 21.22 -15.21 3.31
C LEU A 1 20.50 -16.44 2.76
N ARG A 2 19.40 -16.90 3.38
CA ARG A 2 18.52 -17.89 2.75
C ARG A 2 17.66 -17.20 1.69
N LYS A 3 17.87 -17.52 0.41
CA LYS A 3 16.96 -17.16 -0.69
C LYS A 3 15.94 -18.28 -0.86
N SER A 4 14.68 -17.92 -1.04
CA SER A 4 13.62 -18.90 -1.33
C SER A 4 13.91 -19.59 -2.66
N ALA A 5 13.88 -20.92 -2.68
CA ALA A 5 13.92 -21.72 -3.91
C ALA A 5 12.52 -21.95 -4.50
N ARG A 6 11.47 -21.37 -3.91
CA ARG A 6 10.09 -21.53 -4.34
C ARG A 6 9.88 -20.85 -5.69
N THR A 7 9.36 -21.59 -6.66
CA THR A 7 8.84 -21.03 -7.90
C THR A 7 7.56 -20.26 -7.61
N THR A 8 7.64 -18.92 -7.61
CA THR A 8 6.46 -18.06 -7.51
C THR A 8 5.72 -18.11 -8.84
N LYS A 9 4.50 -18.64 -8.83
CA LYS A 9 3.56 -18.55 -9.96
C LYS A 9 2.71 -17.28 -9.80
N GLU A 10 2.37 -16.65 -10.92
CA GLU A 10 1.47 -15.51 -10.91
C GLU A 10 0.09 -15.95 -10.39
N PRO A 11 -0.49 -15.23 -9.40
CA PRO A 11 -1.84 -15.51 -8.95
C PRO A 11 -2.83 -15.45 -10.11
N VAL A 12 -3.76 -16.41 -10.18
CA VAL A 12 -4.72 -16.52 -11.29
C VAL A 12 -5.59 -15.27 -11.43
N TRP A 13 -5.98 -14.66 -10.30
CA TRP A 13 -6.80 -13.46 -10.27
C TRP A 13 -6.12 -12.23 -10.89
N LEU A 14 -4.79 -12.19 -11.04
CA LEU A 14 -4.11 -11.08 -11.71
C LEU A 14 -4.46 -11.00 -13.20
N GLN A 15 -4.99 -12.07 -13.81
CA GLN A 15 -5.45 -12.06 -15.20
C GLN A 15 -6.68 -11.16 -15.40
N ASP A 16 -7.47 -10.94 -14.34
CA ASP A 16 -8.67 -10.09 -14.38
C ASP A 16 -8.33 -8.60 -14.27
N TYR A 17 -7.08 -8.27 -13.92
CA TYR A 17 -6.62 -6.90 -13.76
C TYR A 17 -5.68 -6.48 -14.90
N ILE A 18 -5.86 -5.24 -15.36
CA ILE A 18 -4.95 -4.60 -16.30
C ILE A 18 -3.73 -4.09 -15.52
N CYS A 19 -2.74 -4.96 -15.31
CA CYS A 19 -1.51 -4.63 -14.60
C CYS A 19 -0.37 -4.25 -15.57
N ASN A 20 0.40 -3.21 -15.23
CA ASN A 20 1.64 -2.86 -15.94
C ASN A 20 2.77 -3.80 -15.48
N SER A 21 2.67 -5.10 -15.81
CA SER A 21 3.63 -6.12 -15.38
C SER A 21 4.82 -6.20 -16.33
N ARG A 22 6.04 -6.35 -15.79
CA ARG A 22 7.29 -6.45 -16.56
C ARG A 22 7.35 -7.64 -17.56
N ARG A 23 6.39 -8.57 -17.52
CA ARG A 23 6.44 -9.81 -18.32
C ARG A 23 5.28 -10.02 -19.29
N ARG A 24 4.10 -9.43 -19.08
CA ARG A 24 2.99 -9.46 -20.04
C ARG A 24 2.20 -8.15 -19.94
N THR A 25 1.81 -7.67 -21.12
CA THR A 25 1.20 -6.38 -21.45
C THR A 25 2.07 -5.16 -21.14
N VAL A 26 2.89 -4.78 -22.13
CA VAL A 26 3.18 -3.37 -22.39
C VAL A 26 1.81 -2.73 -22.58
N LEU A 27 1.29 -2.02 -21.58
CA LEU A 27 0.16 -1.14 -21.82
C LEU A 27 0.64 -0.15 -22.87
N GLN A 28 0.19 -0.33 -24.11
CA GLN A 28 0.60 0.53 -25.22
C GLN A 28 0.32 2.00 -24.87
N TYR A 29 -0.71 2.22 -24.04
CA TYR A 29 -1.15 3.52 -23.56
C TYR A 29 -1.55 3.47 -22.08
N PRO A 30 -0.60 3.54 -21.12
CA PRO A 30 -0.94 3.65 -19.71
C PRO A 30 -1.73 4.93 -19.47
N MET A 31 -2.88 4.86 -18.78
CA MET A 31 -3.75 6.03 -18.61
C MET A 31 -3.02 7.24 -18.01
N HIS A 32 -2.08 7.03 -17.08
CA HIS A 32 -1.31 8.10 -16.46
C HIS A 32 -0.44 8.90 -17.45
N ASN A 33 -0.11 8.34 -18.63
CA ASN A 33 0.62 9.06 -19.68
C ASN A 33 -0.28 10.04 -20.47
N TYR A 34 -1.61 9.91 -20.36
CA TYR A 34 -2.59 10.68 -21.13
C TYR A 34 -3.49 11.57 -20.25
N LEU A 35 -3.31 11.52 -18.92
CA LEU A 35 -3.98 12.44 -18.01
C LEU A 35 -3.25 13.79 -18.03
N THR A 36 -3.77 14.74 -18.80
CA THR A 36 -3.33 16.15 -18.75
C THR A 36 -4.31 16.99 -17.94
N HIS A 37 -3.78 17.86 -17.08
CA HIS A 37 -4.59 18.83 -16.33
C HIS A 37 -4.77 20.17 -17.06
N ALA A 38 -4.16 20.32 -18.25
CA ALA A 38 -4.12 21.58 -18.99
C ALA A 38 -5.50 22.13 -19.40
N GLY A 39 -6.49 21.26 -19.61
CA GLY A 39 -7.86 21.66 -19.97
C GLY A 39 -8.71 22.16 -18.80
N PHE A 40 -8.24 22.04 -17.56
CA PHE A 40 -8.98 22.48 -16.38
C PHE A 40 -8.74 23.96 -16.06
N SER A 41 -9.71 24.62 -15.42
CA SER A 41 -9.52 25.96 -14.89
C SER A 41 -8.40 25.99 -13.85
N VAL A 42 -7.74 27.14 -13.67
CA VAL A 42 -6.65 27.30 -12.69
C VAL A 42 -7.09 26.90 -11.28
N LYS A 43 -8.33 27.22 -10.89
CA LYS A 43 -8.90 26.79 -9.61
C LYS A 43 -8.96 25.26 -9.50
N HIS A 44 -9.46 24.59 -10.52
CA HIS A 44 -9.55 23.13 -10.51
C HIS A 44 -8.17 22.46 -10.56
N GLN A 45 -7.21 23.00 -11.32
CA GLN A 45 -5.83 22.53 -11.32
C GLN A 45 -5.19 22.63 -9.92
N SER A 46 -5.38 23.76 -9.21
CA SER A 46 -4.85 23.92 -7.85
C SER A 46 -5.46 22.92 -6.86
N TYR A 47 -6.74 22.58 -7.03
CA TYR A 47 -7.40 21.56 -6.22
C TYR A 47 -6.84 20.17 -6.50
N LEU A 48 -6.73 19.79 -7.77
CA LEU A 48 -6.16 18.49 -8.17
C LEU A 48 -4.71 18.34 -7.71
N SER A 49 -3.88 19.38 -7.86
CA SER A 49 -2.49 19.38 -7.41
C SER A 49 -2.38 19.09 -5.90
N LYS A 50 -3.29 19.64 -5.09
CA LYS A 50 -3.33 19.32 -3.65
C LYS A 50 -3.67 17.86 -3.40
N ILE A 51 -4.62 17.28 -4.13
CA ILE A 51 -4.97 15.86 -3.99
C ILE A 51 -3.80 14.97 -4.41
N THR A 52 -3.24 15.20 -5.59
CA THR A 52 -2.17 14.37 -6.15
C THR A 52 -0.84 14.54 -5.40
N SER A 53 -0.68 15.60 -4.61
CA SER A 53 0.50 15.79 -3.76
C SER A 53 0.54 14.84 -2.57
N ILE A 54 -0.60 14.27 -2.17
CA ILE A 54 -0.65 13.28 -1.10
C ILE A 54 -0.11 11.97 -1.67
N ARG A 55 1.01 11.52 -1.10
CA ARG A 55 1.67 10.29 -1.51
C ARG A 55 1.64 9.28 -0.36
N GLU A 56 1.36 8.03 -0.70
CA GLU A 56 1.47 6.93 0.26
C GLU A 56 2.96 6.67 0.59
N PRO A 57 3.29 6.48 1.88
CA PRO A 57 4.63 6.15 2.32
C PRO A 57 5.01 4.79 1.75
N LEU A 58 6.27 4.66 1.30
CA LEU A 58 6.76 3.41 0.72
C LEU A 58 7.45 2.51 1.74
N SER A 59 7.73 3.03 2.92
CA SER A 59 8.37 2.29 4.01
C SER A 59 7.64 2.49 5.32
N TYR A 60 7.86 1.54 6.24
CA TYR A 60 7.36 1.66 7.61
C TYR A 60 7.92 2.91 8.31
N GLU A 61 9.20 3.24 8.11
CA GLU A 61 9.83 4.41 8.75
C GLU A 61 9.22 5.72 8.27
N GLU A 62 8.91 5.84 6.98
CA GLU A 62 8.19 6.99 6.43
C GLU A 62 6.78 7.10 7.02
N ALA A 63 6.04 5.99 7.08
CA ALA A 63 4.69 5.96 7.65
C ALA A 63 4.70 6.29 9.15
N ALA A 64 5.65 5.72 9.91
CA ALA A 64 5.77 5.92 11.34
C ALA A 64 6.19 7.35 11.73
N SER A 65 6.75 8.10 10.77
CA SER A 65 7.11 9.51 10.96
C SER A 65 5.98 10.47 10.60
N ASP A 66 4.94 10.02 9.89
CA ASP A 66 3.79 10.84 9.49
C ASP A 66 2.67 10.78 10.55
N PRO A 67 2.30 11.91 11.16
CA PRO A 67 1.22 11.97 12.15
C PRO A 67 -0.13 11.44 11.65
N LYS A 68 -0.44 11.59 10.35
CA LYS A 68 -1.71 11.10 9.79
C LYS A 68 -1.77 9.58 9.78
N TRP A 69 -0.64 8.93 9.47
CA TRP A 69 -0.53 7.48 9.48
C TRP A 69 -0.53 6.93 10.89
N LEU A 70 0.10 7.62 11.85
CA LEU A 70 0.02 7.28 13.27
C LEU A 70 -1.41 7.35 13.81
N ASP A 71 -2.14 8.43 13.50
CA ASP A 71 -3.54 8.58 13.90
C ASP A 71 -4.43 7.50 13.29
N ALA A 72 -4.26 7.19 12.00
CA ALA A 72 -4.98 6.12 11.33
C ALA A 72 -4.69 4.75 11.97
N MET A 73 -3.43 4.46 12.28
CA MET A 73 -3.02 3.22 12.94
C MET A 73 -3.62 3.09 14.35
N GLN A 74 -3.64 4.18 15.11
CA GLN A 74 -4.23 4.18 16.45
C GLN A 74 -5.75 3.93 16.39
N LYS A 75 -6.44 4.53 15.41
CA LYS A 75 -7.88 4.28 15.19
C LYS A 75 -8.16 2.82 14.88
N GLU A 76 -7.35 2.20 14.03
CA GLU A 76 -7.48 0.78 13.72
C GLU A 76 -7.25 -0.08 14.97
N LEU A 77 -6.20 0.18 15.75
CA LEU A 77 -5.93 -0.54 17.00
C LEU A 77 -7.09 -0.43 18.00
N ASN A 78 -7.68 0.76 18.12
CA ASN A 78 -8.85 0.97 18.97
C ASN A 78 -10.06 0.17 18.45
N ALA A 79 -10.33 0.23 17.15
CA ALA A 79 -11.44 -0.53 16.55
C ALA A 79 -11.28 -2.05 16.74
N LEU A 80 -10.05 -2.57 16.62
CA LEU A 80 -9.76 -3.99 16.86
C LEU A 80 -10.02 -4.40 18.31
N LYS A 81 -9.68 -3.52 19.26
CA LYS A 81 -9.93 -3.71 20.68
C LYS A 81 -11.43 -3.67 20.99
N ASP A 82 -12.13 -2.67 20.47
CA ASP A 82 -13.56 -2.47 20.70
C ASP A 82 -14.39 -3.63 20.12
N ASN A 83 -14.00 -4.14 18.95
CA ASN A 83 -14.63 -5.30 18.33
C ASN A 83 -14.24 -6.64 18.99
N SER A 84 -13.33 -6.63 19.97
CA SER A 84 -12.80 -7.85 20.62
C SER A 84 -12.25 -8.90 19.63
N THR A 85 -11.84 -8.47 18.44
CA THR A 85 -11.32 -9.37 17.39
C THR A 85 -9.87 -9.76 17.67
N TRP A 86 -9.12 -8.88 18.34
CA TRP A 86 -7.69 -9.05 18.60
C TRP A 86 -7.39 -8.89 20.08
N THR A 87 -6.63 -9.83 20.64
CA THR A 87 -6.09 -9.75 22.00
C THR A 87 -4.57 -9.78 21.93
N MET A 88 -3.92 -8.84 22.61
CA MET A 88 -2.47 -8.90 22.80
C MET A 88 -2.13 -10.06 23.74
N VAL A 89 -1.25 -10.95 23.29
CA VAL A 89 -0.79 -12.11 24.06
C VAL A 89 0.73 -12.14 23.99
N ASP A 90 1.38 -12.47 25.11
CA ASP A 90 2.81 -12.66 25.15
C ASP A 90 3.26 -13.81 24.26
N LEU A 91 4.50 -13.75 23.80
CA LEU A 91 5.10 -14.82 23.01
C LEU A 91 5.15 -16.12 23.85
N PRO A 92 4.45 -17.20 23.45
CA PRO A 92 4.44 -18.44 24.22
C PRO A 92 5.83 -19.09 24.25
N ALA A 93 6.16 -19.73 25.37
CA ALA A 93 7.44 -20.36 25.59
C ALA A 93 7.81 -21.35 24.47
N GLY A 94 9.04 -21.26 23.97
CA GLY A 94 9.54 -22.13 22.91
C GLY A 94 9.03 -21.80 21.49
N LYS A 95 8.29 -20.71 21.31
CA LYS A 95 7.96 -20.19 19.97
C LYS A 95 8.89 -19.04 19.59
N THR A 96 9.24 -18.96 18.32
CA THR A 96 9.96 -17.83 17.76
C THR A 96 8.97 -16.81 17.21
N PRO A 97 9.13 -15.51 17.50
CA PRO A 97 8.28 -14.50 16.91
C PRO A 97 8.51 -14.47 15.40
N ILE A 98 7.46 -14.18 14.65
CA ILE A 98 7.59 -13.95 13.21
C ILE A 98 8.33 -12.62 13.05
N GLY A 99 9.58 -12.67 12.60
CA GLY A 99 10.33 -11.47 12.29
C GLY A 99 9.70 -10.72 11.11
N CYS A 100 9.61 -9.39 11.22
CA CYS A 100 9.37 -8.53 10.08
C CYS A 100 10.69 -8.39 9.31
N LYS A 101 10.63 -8.38 7.98
CA LYS A 101 11.79 -8.26 7.10
C LYS A 101 11.83 -6.89 6.44
#